data_AF-A0A8S0FKB1-F1
#
_entry.id   AF-A0A8S0FKB1-F1
#
_cell.length_a   1.000
_cell.length_b   1.000
_cell.length_c   1.000
_cell.angle_alpha   90.00
_cell.angle_beta   90.00
_cell.angle_gamma   90.00
#
_symmetry.space_group_name_H-M   'P 1'
#
loop_
_entity.id
_entity.type
_entity.pdbx_description
1 polymer ?
#
loop_
_entity_poly.entity_id
_entity_poly.type
_entity_poly.pdbx_seq_one_letter_code
_entity_poly.pdbx_strand_id
1 'polypeptide(L)'
;MGPLRNRDHNGNGVPEYGATRDKAHNTESGEMLFTVKKGDKEETQSGLNNYARVVEKGQYDSLEIPAQVAASWESGRDDAAVFGFIDKEQLDKYVANGGKRSDWTVKFAENRSQDGTLLGYSLLQESVDQASYMYSDNHYLAEMATILGKPEEAKRYRQLAQQLADYINTCMFDPTTQFYYDVRIEDKPLANGCAGKPIIERGKGPESWSPLFNGEATQANADAVVKVMLDPKEFNTFVPLGTAALTNPAFGADIYWRGRVWVDQFWFGLKGMERYGYRDASPEAGGYVLPARQRINRRWPNSGELQPAHWLATRRTKFLLECRSHLYMLYNDFFRKQ
;
A
#
# COMPACT_ATOMS: atom_id res chain seq x y z
N MET A 1 -21.67 7.34 10.51
CA MET A 1 -20.66 8.42 10.44
C MET A 1 -19.39 7.79 9.89
N GLY A 2 -19.07 8.02 8.61
CA GLY A 2 -18.05 7.26 7.89
C GLY A 2 -16.61 7.74 8.12
N PRO A 3 -15.61 6.97 7.62
CA PRO A 3 -14.17 7.25 7.76
C PRO A 3 -13.71 8.62 7.22
N LEU A 4 -14.48 9.20 6.29
CA LEU A 4 -14.17 10.44 5.57
C LEU A 4 -14.07 11.72 6.43
N ARG A 5 -14.27 11.67 7.75
CA ARG A 5 -14.12 12.86 8.61
C ARG A 5 -12.71 13.08 9.12
N ASN A 6 -11.93 12.01 9.26
CA ASN A 6 -10.65 12.04 10.00
C ASN A 6 -9.45 11.62 9.12
N ARG A 7 -9.71 11.16 7.89
CA ARG A 7 -8.77 10.57 6.93
C ARG A 7 -9.13 10.98 5.50
N ASP A 8 -9.40 12.27 5.33
CA ASP A 8 -9.67 12.92 4.04
C ASP A 8 -9.24 14.38 4.21
N HIS A 9 -7.93 14.61 4.14
CA HIS A 9 -7.30 15.87 4.49
C HIS A 9 -7.75 17.00 3.56
N ASN A 10 -7.81 16.71 2.26
CA ASN A 10 -8.15 17.68 1.22
C ASN A 10 -9.67 17.74 0.94
N GLY A 11 -10.48 16.85 1.53
CA GLY A 11 -11.93 16.85 1.45
C GLY A 11 -12.45 16.40 0.08
N ASN A 12 -11.69 15.63 -0.68
CA ASN A 12 -12.06 15.18 -2.02
C ASN A 12 -12.87 13.87 -2.02
N GLY A 13 -13.07 13.24 -0.86
CA GLY A 13 -13.79 11.97 -0.73
C GLY A 13 -12.93 10.72 -0.95
N VAL A 14 -11.61 10.87 -1.10
CA VAL A 14 -10.63 9.80 -1.27
C VAL A 14 -9.76 9.75 0.00
N PRO A 15 -9.63 8.58 0.64
CA PRO A 15 -8.99 8.53 1.94
C PRO A 15 -7.46 8.56 1.89
N GLU A 16 -6.85 8.94 3.01
CA GLU A 16 -5.43 8.70 3.28
C GLU A 16 -5.22 7.81 4.50
N TYR A 17 -4.12 7.07 4.56
CA TYR A 17 -3.67 6.48 5.82
C TYR A 17 -3.13 7.59 6.72
N GLY A 18 -3.26 7.41 8.03
CA GLY A 18 -2.93 8.45 8.97
C GLY A 18 -2.80 7.98 10.40
N ALA A 19 -2.89 8.94 11.32
CA ALA A 19 -2.76 8.67 12.75
C ALA A 19 -3.82 9.45 13.55
N THR A 20 -4.13 8.94 14.74
CA THR A 20 -5.02 9.63 15.68
C THR A 20 -4.27 10.74 16.41
N ARG A 21 -5.03 11.66 17.03
CA ARG A 21 -4.48 12.49 18.10
C ARG A 21 -4.16 11.56 19.28
N ASP A 22 -2.90 11.51 19.69
CA ASP A 22 -2.44 10.66 20.79
C ASP A 22 -1.29 11.33 21.56
N LYS A 23 -1.09 10.95 22.83
CA LYS A 23 0.01 11.43 23.67
C LYS A 23 1.40 11.11 23.08
N ALA A 24 1.51 10.04 22.30
CA ALA A 24 2.74 9.70 21.58
C ALA A 24 2.98 10.58 20.34
N HIS A 25 1.92 11.20 19.79
CA HIS A 25 1.96 11.90 18.50
C HIS A 25 2.04 13.42 18.65
N ASN A 26 1.48 13.97 19.73
CA ASN A 26 1.46 15.41 19.96
C ASN A 26 1.66 15.82 21.42
N THR A 27 2.06 17.07 21.59
CA THR A 27 2.02 17.77 22.87
C THR A 27 0.58 17.94 23.36
N GLU A 28 0.40 18.33 24.63
CA GLU A 28 -0.93 18.63 25.18
C GLU A 28 -1.66 19.73 24.39
N SER A 29 -0.91 20.69 23.83
CA SER A 29 -1.43 21.76 22.95
C SER A 29 -1.75 21.29 21.52
N GLY A 30 -1.47 20.02 21.18
CA GLY A 30 -1.77 19.43 19.89
C GLY A 30 -0.70 19.65 18.82
N GLU A 31 0.52 20.04 19.19
CA GLU A 31 1.63 20.18 18.24
C GLU A 31 2.25 18.81 17.94
N MET A 32 2.37 18.45 16.65
CA MET A 32 2.96 17.18 16.20
C MET A 32 4.42 17.02 16.68
N LEU A 33 4.74 15.90 17.31
CA LEU A 33 6.11 15.56 17.74
C LEU A 33 6.92 14.94 16.60
N PHE A 34 8.21 15.27 16.53
CA PHE A 34 9.17 14.61 15.66
C PHE A 34 10.60 14.71 16.22
N THR A 35 11.47 13.77 15.86
CA THR A 35 12.88 13.74 16.24
C THR A 35 13.75 13.80 15.00
N VAL A 36 14.67 14.78 14.97
CA VAL A 36 15.66 14.95 13.91
C VAL A 36 16.94 14.24 14.32
N LYS A 37 17.45 13.32 13.49
CA LYS A 37 18.70 12.61 13.75
C LYS A 37 19.77 13.01 12.75
N LYS A 38 20.98 13.29 13.24
CA LYS A 38 22.16 13.63 12.42
C LYS A 38 23.45 13.20 13.12
N GLY A 39 24.10 12.17 12.58
CA GLY A 39 25.14 11.43 13.28
C GLY A 39 24.62 10.92 14.62
N ASP A 40 25.39 11.14 15.69
CA ASP A 40 25.01 10.74 17.05
C ASP A 40 24.09 11.77 17.76
N LYS A 41 23.65 12.82 17.06
CA LYS A 41 22.78 13.86 17.64
C LYS A 41 21.33 13.57 17.32
N GLU A 42 20.51 13.61 18.36
CA GLU A 42 19.05 13.56 18.27
C GLU A 42 18.45 14.84 18.87
N GLU A 43 17.48 15.44 18.18
CA GLU A 43 16.77 16.62 18.64
C GLU A 43 15.27 16.43 18.45
N THR A 44 14.52 16.32 19.54
CA THR A 44 13.06 16.27 19.52
C THR A 44 12.49 17.68 19.47
N GLN A 45 11.61 17.91 18.50
CA GLN A 45 10.91 19.17 18.25
C GLN A 45 9.40 18.91 18.11
N SER A 46 8.61 19.98 18.14
CA SER A 46 7.17 19.92 17.93
C SER A 46 6.71 20.92 16.87
N GLY A 47 5.55 20.68 16.27
CA GLY A 47 4.83 21.60 15.39
C GLY A 47 5.12 21.40 13.90
N LEU A 48 4.04 21.41 13.10
CA LEU A 48 4.09 21.11 11.67
C LEU A 48 4.96 22.12 10.86
N ASN A 49 4.94 23.39 11.26
CA ASN A 49 5.79 24.43 10.64
C ASN A 49 7.29 24.20 10.89
N ASN A 50 7.65 23.69 12.08
CA ASN A 50 9.04 23.33 12.38
C ASN A 50 9.47 22.14 11.53
N TYR A 51 8.62 21.11 11.49
CA TYR A 51 8.82 19.94 10.63
C TYR A 51 9.03 20.33 9.16
N ALA A 52 8.15 21.17 8.59
CA ALA A 52 8.26 21.61 7.20
C ALA A 52 9.60 22.30 6.90
N ARG A 53 10.08 23.17 7.80
CA ARG A 53 11.39 23.83 7.67
C ARG A 53 12.57 22.85 7.77
N VAL A 54 12.44 21.81 8.57
CA VAL A 54 13.49 20.78 8.70
C VAL A 54 13.55 19.93 7.43
N VAL A 55 12.40 19.51 6.90
CA VAL A 55 12.29 18.78 5.63
C VAL A 55 12.87 19.60 4.47
N GLU A 56 12.50 20.89 4.38
CA GLU A 56 13.00 21.78 3.33
C GLU A 56 14.53 21.94 3.35
N LYS A 57 15.14 22.05 4.54
CA LYS A 57 16.60 22.14 4.69
C LYS A 57 17.31 20.83 4.33
N GLY A 58 16.68 19.68 4.54
CA GLY A 58 17.24 18.36 4.21
C GLY A 58 18.54 18.01 4.97
N GLN A 59 18.81 18.66 6.10
CA GLN A 59 20.07 18.52 6.85
C GLN A 59 20.00 17.47 7.98
N TYR A 60 19.48 16.29 7.69
CA TYR A 60 19.31 15.18 8.63
C TYR A 60 19.65 13.83 7.98
N ASP A 61 20.01 12.84 8.79
CA ASP A 61 20.18 11.45 8.33
C ASP A 61 18.84 10.71 8.35
N SER A 62 18.01 10.96 9.38
CA SER A 62 16.64 10.47 9.44
C SER A 62 15.74 11.43 10.23
N LEU A 63 14.43 11.32 9.97
CA LEU A 63 13.37 11.95 10.73
C LEU A 63 12.48 10.86 11.31
N GLU A 64 12.28 10.87 12.62
CA GLU A 64 11.34 9.99 13.29
C GLU A 64 10.10 10.79 13.68
N ILE A 65 8.97 10.47 13.06
CA ILE A 65 7.68 11.10 13.36
C ILE A 65 6.77 9.99 13.88
N PRO A 66 6.48 9.93 15.19
CA PRO A 66 5.65 8.86 15.76
C PRO A 66 4.30 8.70 15.06
N ALA A 67 3.69 9.82 14.66
CA ALA A 67 2.44 9.81 13.91
C ALA A 67 2.58 9.21 12.50
N GLN A 68 3.71 9.41 11.82
CA GLN A 68 3.98 8.78 10.52
C GLN A 68 4.25 7.28 10.67
N VAL A 69 4.92 6.87 11.75
CA VAL A 69 5.08 5.44 12.09
C VAL A 69 3.72 4.79 12.36
N ALA A 70 2.84 5.46 13.11
CA ALA A 70 1.48 4.97 13.31
C ALA A 70 0.66 4.92 12.00
N ALA A 71 0.90 5.85 11.06
CA ALA A 71 0.28 5.79 9.73
C ALA A 71 0.78 4.61 8.90
N SER A 72 2.06 4.22 9.03
CA SER A 72 2.55 3.00 8.39
C SER A 72 1.91 1.76 9.01
N TRP A 73 1.66 1.73 10.32
CA TRP A 73 0.88 0.67 10.97
C TRP A 73 -0.57 0.62 10.49
N GLU A 74 -1.22 1.77 10.28
CA GLU A 74 -2.60 1.85 9.78
C GLU A 74 -2.71 1.28 8.35
N SER A 75 -1.65 1.40 7.55
CA SER A 75 -1.57 0.74 6.23
C SER A 75 -1.47 -0.78 6.31
N GLY A 76 -1.04 -1.33 7.45
CA GLY A 76 -0.70 -2.74 7.64
C GLY A 76 0.59 -3.17 6.94
N ARG A 77 1.33 -2.24 6.32
CA ARG A 77 2.53 -2.48 5.51
C ARG A 77 3.68 -1.57 5.95
N ASP A 78 4.07 -1.74 7.20
CA ASP A 78 4.86 -0.82 8.02
C ASP A 78 6.18 -0.34 7.42
N ASP A 79 6.78 -1.12 6.51
CA ASP A 79 8.04 -0.81 5.85
C ASP A 79 7.94 -0.83 4.32
N ALA A 80 6.75 -0.64 3.74
CA ALA A 80 6.57 -0.65 2.29
C ALA A 80 7.27 0.54 1.58
N ALA A 81 7.80 0.28 0.39
CA ALA A 81 8.50 1.28 -0.42
C ALA A 81 7.64 2.53 -0.71
N VAL A 82 6.34 2.31 -0.97
CA VAL A 82 5.38 3.37 -1.30
C VAL A 82 5.22 4.40 -0.17
N PHE A 83 5.51 4.04 1.09
CA PHE A 83 5.45 4.95 2.23
C PHE A 83 6.80 5.62 2.58
N GLY A 84 7.77 5.56 1.65
CA GLY A 84 9.05 6.24 1.78
C GLY A 84 10.14 5.41 2.46
N PHE A 85 9.87 4.15 2.78
CA PHE A 85 10.86 3.26 3.40
C PHE A 85 11.83 2.69 2.35
N ILE A 86 13.10 3.02 2.50
CA ILE A 86 14.20 2.57 1.67
C ILE A 86 15.47 2.58 2.53
N ASP A 87 16.33 1.56 2.39
CA ASP A 87 17.58 1.56 3.14
C ASP A 87 18.60 2.54 2.54
N LYS A 88 19.67 2.83 3.29
CA LYS A 88 20.69 3.80 2.88
C LYS A 88 21.36 3.41 1.55
N GLU A 89 21.72 2.14 1.37
CA GLU A 89 22.44 1.68 0.18
C GLU A 89 21.54 1.71 -1.07
N GLN A 90 20.28 1.33 -0.92
CA GLN A 90 19.25 1.41 -1.96
C GLN A 90 18.99 2.87 -2.35
N LEU A 91 18.86 3.76 -1.38
CA LEU A 91 18.65 5.18 -1.63
C LEU A 91 19.86 5.84 -2.31
N ASP A 92 21.08 5.48 -1.88
CA ASP A 92 22.31 5.97 -2.50
C ASP A 92 22.42 5.52 -3.97
N LYS A 93 22.03 4.28 -4.27
CA LYS A 93 21.92 3.77 -5.66
C LYS A 93 20.84 4.49 -6.46
N TYR A 94 19.66 4.73 -5.87
CA TYR A 94 18.57 5.47 -6.50
C TYR A 94 19.01 6.89 -6.89
N VAL A 95 19.71 7.59 -5.98
CA VAL A 95 20.25 8.93 -6.25
C VAL A 95 21.35 8.90 -7.30
N ALA A 96 22.25 7.91 -7.25
CA ALA A 96 23.29 7.75 -8.27
C ALA A 96 22.73 7.52 -9.68
N ASN A 97 21.51 6.96 -9.79
CA ASN A 97 20.79 6.76 -11.05
C ASN A 97 19.92 7.97 -11.46
N GLY A 98 20.07 9.13 -10.80
CA GLY A 98 19.41 10.38 -11.15
C GLY A 98 18.13 10.70 -10.36
N GLY A 99 17.74 9.84 -9.41
CA GLY A 99 16.64 10.11 -8.48
C GLY A 99 17.01 11.15 -7.41
N LYS A 100 16.03 11.67 -6.68
CA LYS A 100 16.24 12.61 -5.57
C LYS A 100 15.83 11.99 -4.24
N ARG A 101 16.59 12.25 -3.16
CA ARG A 101 16.20 11.78 -1.81
C ARG A 101 14.82 12.29 -1.39
N SER A 102 14.45 13.48 -1.83
CA SER A 102 13.12 14.07 -1.59
C SER A 102 11.97 13.24 -2.15
N ASP A 103 12.20 12.43 -3.19
CA ASP A 103 11.16 11.58 -3.80
C ASP A 103 10.64 10.55 -2.79
N TRP A 104 11.49 10.13 -1.84
CA TRP A 104 11.19 9.17 -0.77
C TRP A 104 10.63 9.83 0.49
N THR A 105 10.58 11.16 0.54
CA THR A 105 9.95 11.86 1.68
C THR A 105 8.43 11.82 1.53
N VAL A 106 7.74 11.26 2.52
CA VAL A 106 6.28 11.39 2.64
C VAL A 106 5.98 12.55 3.58
N LYS A 107 5.35 13.60 3.05
CA LYS A 107 4.90 14.71 3.88
C LYS A 107 3.69 14.29 4.73
N PHE A 108 3.45 15.01 5.81
CA PHE A 108 2.37 14.73 6.76
C PHE A 108 1.52 15.99 6.98
N ALA A 109 0.25 15.80 7.29
CA ALA A 109 -0.71 16.88 7.53
C ALA A 109 -1.55 16.63 8.79
N GLU A 110 -1.99 17.72 9.41
CA GLU A 110 -2.98 17.70 10.49
C GLU A 110 -4.39 17.81 9.91
N ASN A 111 -5.32 16.98 10.41
CA ASN A 111 -6.73 17.05 10.09
C ASN A 111 -7.46 17.77 11.23
N ARG A 112 -8.13 18.87 10.89
CA ARG A 112 -8.86 19.71 11.86
C ARG A 112 -10.32 19.89 11.41
N SER A 113 -11.24 19.89 12.38
CA SER A 113 -12.63 20.26 12.12
C SER A 113 -12.78 21.76 11.90
N GLN A 114 -13.98 22.19 11.49
CA GLN A 114 -14.29 23.60 11.23
C GLN A 114 -14.07 24.54 12.44
N ASP A 115 -14.19 24.01 13.66
CA ASP A 115 -13.93 24.75 14.91
C ASP A 115 -12.46 24.75 15.34
N GLY A 116 -11.57 24.13 14.56
CA GLY A 116 -10.13 24.03 14.82
C GLY A 116 -9.70 22.82 15.66
N THR A 117 -10.62 21.96 16.11
CA THR A 117 -10.28 20.76 16.89
C THR A 117 -9.41 19.81 16.07
N LEU A 118 -8.27 19.40 16.63
CA LEU A 118 -7.40 18.38 16.03
C LEU A 118 -8.07 17.01 16.04
N LEU A 119 -8.40 16.51 14.86
CA LEU A 119 -9.04 15.21 14.63
C LEU A 119 -8.03 14.07 14.48
N GLY A 120 -6.83 14.39 14.01
CA GLY A 120 -5.75 13.44 13.76
C GLY A 120 -4.82 13.94 12.66
N TYR A 121 -4.21 13.00 11.96
CA TYR A 121 -3.24 13.26 10.91
C TYR A 121 -3.49 12.37 9.70
N SER A 122 -3.00 12.80 8.54
CA SER A 122 -2.95 12.03 7.30
C SER A 122 -1.54 12.12 6.70
N LEU A 123 -1.13 11.07 5.99
CA LEU A 123 -0.09 11.20 4.98
C LEU A 123 -0.59 12.20 3.92
N LEU A 124 0.27 13.06 3.39
CA LEU A 124 -0.05 13.83 2.18
C LEU A 124 0.11 12.95 0.94
N GLN A 125 -0.58 11.81 0.96
CA GLN A 125 -0.53 10.74 -0.01
C GLN A 125 -1.83 9.93 0.12
N GLU A 126 -2.56 9.82 -0.98
CA GLU A 126 -3.75 8.98 -1.07
C GLU A 126 -3.33 7.62 -1.63
N SER A 127 -3.61 6.56 -0.88
CA SER A 127 -3.14 5.22 -1.22
C SER A 127 -4.13 4.46 -2.08
N VAL A 128 -3.65 3.85 -3.16
CA VAL A 128 -4.53 3.20 -4.14
C VAL A 128 -5.21 1.98 -3.55
N ASP A 129 -4.53 1.20 -2.70
CA ASP A 129 -5.14 0.09 -1.98
C ASP A 129 -6.25 0.56 -1.04
N GLN A 130 -6.03 1.64 -0.30
CA GLN A 130 -7.03 2.21 0.60
C GLN A 130 -8.26 2.73 -0.14
N ALA A 131 -8.06 3.46 -1.24
CA ALA A 131 -9.16 3.92 -2.10
C ALA A 131 -9.95 2.72 -2.67
N SER A 132 -9.24 1.66 -3.06
CA SER A 132 -9.86 0.41 -3.54
C SER A 132 -10.69 -0.29 -2.45
N TYR A 133 -10.18 -0.33 -1.21
CA TYR A 133 -10.95 -0.85 -0.08
C TYR A 133 -12.17 0.02 0.25
N MET A 134 -12.06 1.34 0.12
CA MET A 134 -13.21 2.25 0.28
C MET A 134 -14.25 2.08 -0.83
N TYR A 135 -13.82 1.79 -2.06
CA TYR A 135 -14.73 1.40 -3.14
C TYR A 135 -15.53 0.15 -2.75
N SER A 136 -14.82 -0.87 -2.27
CA SER A 136 -15.38 -2.14 -1.80
C SER A 136 -16.35 -1.95 -0.63
N ASP A 137 -16.01 -1.11 0.35
CA ASP A 137 -16.88 -0.74 1.47
C ASP A 137 -18.20 -0.13 0.97
N ASN A 138 -18.13 0.87 0.10
CA ASN A 138 -19.32 1.47 -0.50
C ASN A 138 -20.13 0.46 -1.33
N HIS A 139 -19.46 -0.41 -2.09
CA HIS A 139 -20.12 -1.45 -2.86
C HIS A 139 -20.92 -2.39 -1.96
N TYR A 140 -20.31 -2.96 -0.92
CA TYR A 140 -20.99 -3.88 0.00
C TYR A 140 -22.03 -3.18 0.88
N LEU A 141 -21.81 -1.94 1.31
CA LEU A 141 -22.83 -1.15 2.01
C LEU A 141 -24.06 -0.91 1.12
N ALA A 142 -23.89 -0.71 -0.18
CA ALA A 142 -25.01 -0.61 -1.11
C ALA A 142 -25.80 -1.92 -1.25
N GLU A 143 -25.12 -3.07 -1.25
CA GLU A 143 -25.75 -4.39 -1.26
C GLU A 143 -26.52 -4.63 0.04
N MET A 144 -25.90 -4.39 1.19
CA MET A 144 -26.54 -4.51 2.51
C MET A 144 -27.77 -3.59 2.61
N ALA A 145 -27.66 -2.33 2.18
CA ALA A 145 -28.77 -1.39 2.16
C ALA A 145 -29.92 -1.89 1.26
N THR A 146 -29.60 -2.52 0.13
CA THR A 146 -30.61 -3.14 -0.74
C THR A 146 -31.33 -4.30 -0.04
N ILE A 147 -30.59 -5.20 0.62
CA ILE A 147 -31.14 -6.33 1.39
C ILE A 147 -32.06 -5.84 2.51
N LEU A 148 -31.70 -4.73 3.17
CA LEU A 148 -32.46 -4.13 4.26
C LEU A 148 -33.62 -3.24 3.81
N GLY A 149 -33.90 -3.16 2.50
CA GLY A 149 -35.01 -2.35 1.97
C GLY A 149 -34.78 -0.83 2.10
N LYS A 150 -33.52 -0.38 2.01
CA LYS A 150 -33.09 1.02 2.12
C LYS A 150 -32.56 1.54 0.76
N PRO A 151 -33.42 1.74 -0.25
CA PRO A 151 -33.00 2.01 -1.62
C PRO A 151 -32.24 3.34 -1.80
N GLU A 152 -32.60 4.38 -1.05
CA GLU A 152 -31.91 5.68 -1.13
C GLU A 152 -30.49 5.62 -0.54
N GLU A 153 -30.29 4.87 0.55
CA GLU A 153 -28.94 4.61 1.08
C GLU A 153 -28.13 3.81 0.07
N ALA A 154 -28.72 2.76 -0.52
CA ALA A 154 -28.05 1.95 -1.54
C ALA A 154 -27.64 2.79 -2.76
N LYS A 155 -28.52 3.68 -3.23
CA LYS A 155 -28.22 4.60 -4.34
C LYS A 155 -27.05 5.53 -4.01
N ARG A 156 -27.04 6.11 -2.81
CA ARG A 156 -25.94 6.96 -2.34
C ARG A 156 -24.61 6.20 -2.34
N TYR A 157 -24.58 5.00 -1.77
CA TYR A 157 -23.35 4.21 -1.69
C TYR A 157 -22.84 3.80 -3.08
N ARG A 158 -23.73 3.45 -4.03
CA ARG A 158 -23.32 3.20 -5.43
C ARG A 158 -22.70 4.43 -6.09
N GLN A 159 -23.23 5.62 -5.81
CA GLN A 159 -22.65 6.87 -6.34
C GLN A 159 -21.25 7.13 -5.77
N LEU A 160 -21.05 6.93 -4.47
CA LEU A 160 -19.74 7.07 -3.83
C LEU A 160 -18.73 6.04 -4.37
N ALA A 161 -19.15 4.79 -4.54
CA ALA A 161 -18.32 3.77 -5.19
C ALA A 161 -17.92 4.19 -6.60
N GLN A 162 -18.87 4.66 -7.43
CA GLN A 162 -18.53 5.10 -8.79
C GLN A 162 -17.56 6.28 -8.80
N GLN A 163 -17.71 7.25 -7.90
CA GLN A 163 -16.78 8.38 -7.77
C GLN A 163 -15.35 7.92 -7.43
N LEU A 164 -15.21 6.96 -6.51
CA LEU A 164 -13.92 6.36 -6.17
C LEU A 164 -13.32 5.60 -7.35
N ALA A 165 -14.14 4.81 -8.07
CA ALA A 165 -13.70 4.10 -9.26
C ALA A 165 -13.17 5.07 -10.34
N ASP A 166 -13.90 6.15 -10.60
CA ASP A 166 -13.51 7.16 -11.58
C ASP A 166 -12.19 7.84 -11.16
N TYR A 167 -12.03 8.17 -9.87
CA TYR A 167 -10.80 8.73 -9.33
C TYR A 167 -9.61 7.77 -9.46
N ILE A 168 -9.77 6.52 -9.03
CA ILE A 168 -8.72 5.49 -9.09
C ILE A 168 -8.25 5.29 -10.54
N ASN A 169 -9.17 5.11 -11.49
CA ASN A 169 -8.82 4.90 -12.90
C ASN A 169 -8.21 6.13 -13.58
N THR A 170 -8.56 7.35 -13.13
CA THR A 170 -8.06 8.61 -13.72
C THR A 170 -6.75 9.07 -13.10
N CYS A 171 -6.62 8.95 -11.79
CA CYS A 171 -5.58 9.60 -11.00
C CYS A 171 -4.46 8.65 -10.58
N MET A 172 -4.78 7.38 -10.32
CA MET A 172 -3.83 6.41 -9.74
C MET A 172 -3.24 5.47 -10.78
N PHE A 173 -3.81 5.39 -12.00
CA PHE A 173 -3.25 4.60 -13.09
C PHE A 173 -2.22 5.41 -13.89
N ASP A 174 -1.01 4.88 -14.06
CA ASP A 174 -0.04 5.42 -15.01
C ASP A 174 -0.05 4.61 -16.32
N PRO A 175 -0.47 5.20 -17.45
CA PRO A 175 -0.46 4.51 -18.73
C PRO A 175 0.95 4.24 -19.26
N THR A 176 2.00 4.90 -18.76
CA THR A 176 3.37 4.69 -19.24
C THR A 176 3.95 3.38 -18.73
N THR A 177 3.80 3.13 -17.44
CA THR A 177 4.28 1.93 -16.75
C THR A 177 3.23 0.83 -16.65
N GLN A 178 2.00 1.09 -17.13
CA GLN A 178 0.90 0.14 -17.22
C GLN A 178 0.45 -0.41 -15.86
N PHE A 179 0.49 0.44 -14.82
CA PHE A 179 0.27 0.03 -13.43
C PHE A 179 -0.39 1.14 -12.59
N TYR A 180 -0.93 0.76 -11.44
CA TYR A 180 -1.51 1.70 -10.46
C TYR A 180 -0.50 2.07 -9.38
N TYR A 181 -0.63 3.27 -8.82
CA TYR A 181 0.21 3.80 -7.75
C TYR A 181 -0.58 4.72 -6.84
N ASP A 182 -0.10 4.89 -5.61
CA ASP A 182 -0.48 6.00 -4.74
C ASP A 182 -0.25 7.35 -5.46
N VAL A 183 -1.00 8.37 -5.07
CA VAL A 183 -0.80 9.76 -5.53
C VAL A 183 -0.40 10.63 -4.35
N ARG A 184 0.46 11.62 -4.58
CA ARG A 184 0.74 12.65 -3.57
C ARG A 184 -0.44 13.61 -3.48
N ILE A 185 -0.69 14.14 -2.28
CA ILE A 185 -1.46 15.38 -2.15
C ILE A 185 -0.46 16.53 -2.36
N GLU A 186 -0.41 17.05 -3.59
CA GLU A 186 0.45 18.17 -3.95
C GLU A 186 -0.13 19.49 -3.40
N ASP A 187 0.70 20.54 -3.35
CA ASP A 187 0.29 21.85 -2.82
C ASP A 187 -0.92 22.43 -3.58
N LYS A 188 -1.11 22.01 -4.83
CA LYS A 188 -2.30 22.28 -5.65
C LYS A 188 -2.71 21.02 -6.40
N PRO A 189 -4.01 20.68 -6.46
CA PRO A 189 -4.49 19.60 -7.31
C PRO A 189 -4.14 19.85 -8.78
N LEU A 190 -4.05 18.75 -9.53
CA LEU A 190 -3.91 18.77 -10.98
C LEU A 190 -5.18 19.31 -11.64
N ALA A 191 -5.07 19.78 -12.89
CA ALA A 191 -6.18 20.36 -13.63
C ALA A 191 -7.36 19.40 -13.86
N ASN A 192 -7.12 18.09 -13.81
CA ASN A 192 -8.14 17.04 -13.94
C ASN A 192 -8.80 16.68 -12.59
N GLY A 193 -8.47 17.38 -11.49
CA GLY A 193 -9.04 17.16 -10.17
C GLY A 193 -8.29 16.14 -9.29
N CYS A 194 -7.27 15.47 -9.82
CA CYS A 194 -6.43 14.56 -9.04
C CYS A 194 -5.58 15.35 -8.03
N ALA A 195 -5.40 14.82 -6.81
CA ALA A 195 -4.63 15.49 -5.76
C ALA A 195 -3.15 15.68 -6.12
N GLY A 196 -2.61 14.83 -7.00
CA GLY A 196 -1.26 14.89 -7.52
C GLY A 196 -0.98 13.78 -8.50
N LYS A 197 0.29 13.60 -8.86
CA LYS A 197 0.73 12.57 -9.81
C LYS A 197 0.90 11.20 -9.14
N PRO A 198 0.71 10.09 -9.91
CA PRO A 198 1.11 8.75 -9.49
C PRO A 198 2.58 8.71 -9.06
N ILE A 199 2.89 8.06 -7.94
CA ILE A 199 4.25 7.96 -7.37
C ILE A 199 5.01 6.80 -8.03
N ILE A 200 5.28 6.94 -9.34
CA ILE A 200 5.90 5.89 -10.15
C ILE A 200 7.34 5.57 -9.74
N GLU A 201 8.05 6.57 -9.21
CA GLU A 201 9.49 6.51 -8.93
C GLU A 201 9.83 5.70 -7.68
N ARG A 202 8.84 5.42 -6.81
CA ARG A 202 9.01 4.48 -5.69
C ARG A 202 8.82 3.01 -6.11
N GLY A 203 8.54 2.78 -7.39
CA GLY A 203 8.40 1.46 -7.97
C GLY A 203 7.05 0.81 -7.69
N LYS A 204 6.90 -0.41 -8.19
CA LYS A 204 5.64 -1.17 -8.18
C LYS A 204 5.52 -2.02 -6.91
N GLY A 205 4.31 -2.11 -6.35
CA GLY A 205 3.96 -2.96 -5.22
C GLY A 205 2.61 -3.65 -5.38
N PRO A 206 2.15 -4.39 -4.36
CA PRO A 206 0.90 -5.15 -4.40
C PRO A 206 -0.35 -4.28 -4.36
N GLU A 207 -0.23 -3.03 -3.90
CA GLU A 207 -1.33 -2.06 -3.90
C GLU A 207 -1.95 -1.89 -5.29
N SER A 208 -1.15 -2.09 -6.34
CA SER A 208 -1.54 -1.82 -7.71
C SER A 208 -2.49 -2.86 -8.32
N TRP A 209 -2.63 -4.04 -7.72
CA TRP A 209 -3.69 -4.99 -8.08
C TRP A 209 -4.87 -4.96 -7.12
N SER A 210 -4.86 -4.07 -6.12
CA SER A 210 -6.03 -3.81 -5.28
C SER A 210 -7.25 -3.34 -6.09
N PRO A 211 -7.10 -2.50 -7.15
CA PRO A 211 -8.25 -2.14 -8.00
C PRO A 211 -8.84 -3.30 -8.80
N LEU A 212 -8.03 -4.33 -9.08
CA LEU A 212 -8.52 -5.54 -9.75
C LEU A 212 -9.24 -6.44 -8.75
N PHE A 213 -8.66 -6.61 -7.56
CA PHE A 213 -9.27 -7.39 -6.50
C PHE A 213 -10.64 -6.81 -6.11
N ASN A 214 -10.72 -5.49 -5.87
CA ASN A 214 -11.92 -4.81 -5.41
C ASN A 214 -12.96 -4.55 -6.52
N GLY A 215 -12.56 -4.54 -7.79
CA GLY A 215 -13.46 -4.65 -8.94
C GLY A 215 -13.89 -3.34 -9.58
N GLU A 216 -13.12 -2.28 -9.41
CA GLU A 216 -13.34 -0.96 -9.96
C GLU A 216 -12.44 -0.65 -11.16
N ALA A 217 -11.36 -1.40 -11.37
CA ALA A 217 -10.50 -1.21 -12.53
C ALA A 217 -11.30 -1.34 -13.84
N THR A 218 -11.01 -0.50 -14.82
CA THR A 218 -11.50 -0.78 -16.18
C THR A 218 -10.83 -2.05 -16.73
N GLN A 219 -11.51 -2.76 -17.63
CA GLN A 219 -10.93 -3.96 -18.27
C GLN A 219 -9.57 -3.65 -18.93
N ALA A 220 -9.45 -2.51 -19.61
CA ALA A 220 -8.19 -2.12 -20.26
C ALA A 220 -7.05 -1.92 -19.26
N ASN A 221 -7.32 -1.28 -18.10
CA ASN A 221 -6.32 -1.12 -17.05
C ASN A 221 -6.01 -2.46 -16.35
N ALA A 222 -7.00 -3.33 -16.18
CA ALA A 222 -6.79 -4.66 -15.63
C ALA A 222 -5.89 -5.50 -16.54
N ASP A 223 -6.13 -5.51 -17.85
CA ASP A 223 -5.30 -6.21 -18.84
C ASP A 223 -3.84 -5.73 -18.80
N ALA A 224 -3.63 -4.43 -18.59
CA ALA A 224 -2.32 -3.81 -18.42
C ALA A 224 -1.60 -4.29 -17.15
N VAL A 225 -2.29 -4.23 -16.01
CA VAL A 225 -1.77 -4.68 -14.70
C VAL A 225 -1.44 -6.17 -14.71
N VAL A 226 -2.30 -7.01 -15.28
CA VAL A 226 -2.07 -8.46 -15.35
C VAL A 226 -0.81 -8.81 -16.15
N LYS A 227 -0.51 -8.08 -17.23
CA LYS A 227 0.75 -8.28 -17.97
C LYS A 227 1.97 -8.02 -17.08
N VAL A 228 1.93 -6.99 -16.25
CA VAL A 228 3.01 -6.67 -15.30
C VAL A 228 3.10 -7.74 -14.20
N MET A 229 1.97 -8.19 -13.66
CA MET A 229 1.93 -9.28 -12.66
C MET A 229 2.56 -10.58 -13.19
N LEU A 230 2.37 -10.86 -14.48
CA LEU A 230 2.89 -12.06 -15.15
C LEU A 230 4.31 -11.91 -15.71
N ASP A 231 4.92 -10.73 -15.66
CA ASP A 231 6.29 -10.51 -16.13
C ASP A 231 7.31 -11.08 -15.11
N PRO A 232 8.20 -12.00 -15.52
CA PRO A 232 9.23 -12.56 -14.64
C PRO A 232 10.31 -11.55 -14.22
N LYS A 233 10.35 -10.38 -14.85
CA LYS A 233 11.21 -9.25 -14.45
C LYS A 233 10.54 -8.34 -13.43
N GLU A 234 9.27 -8.57 -13.10
CA GLU A 234 8.47 -7.75 -12.18
C GLU A 234 8.02 -8.61 -11.00
N PHE A 235 6.87 -9.30 -11.12
CA PHE A 235 6.23 -10.04 -10.03
C PHE A 235 6.12 -11.55 -10.28
N ASN A 236 6.37 -12.05 -11.49
CA ASN A 236 6.32 -13.48 -11.77
C ASN A 236 7.63 -14.19 -11.36
N THR A 237 7.98 -14.02 -10.08
CA THR A 237 9.13 -14.63 -9.42
C THR A 237 8.88 -16.09 -9.07
N PHE A 238 9.91 -16.77 -8.55
CA PHE A 238 9.81 -18.19 -8.17
C PHE A 238 8.61 -18.49 -7.25
N VAL A 239 8.39 -17.66 -6.23
CA VAL A 239 7.07 -17.51 -5.60
C VAL A 239 6.55 -16.15 -6.06
N PRO A 240 5.48 -16.07 -6.86
CA PRO A 240 5.10 -14.83 -7.52
C PRO A 240 4.30 -13.88 -6.61
N LEU A 241 4.08 -12.66 -7.09
CA LEU A 241 3.27 -11.60 -6.46
C LEU A 241 3.78 -11.19 -5.07
N GLY A 242 5.08 -10.87 -4.99
CA GLY A 242 5.69 -10.30 -3.78
C GLY A 242 5.28 -8.87 -3.49
N THR A 243 5.67 -8.37 -2.31
CA THR A 243 5.31 -7.03 -1.83
C THR A 243 6.07 -5.88 -2.49
N ALA A 244 7.02 -6.18 -3.37
CA ALA A 244 7.58 -5.22 -4.31
C ALA A 244 8.06 -5.96 -5.57
N ALA A 245 7.94 -5.33 -6.73
CA ALA A 245 8.49 -5.86 -7.96
C ALA A 245 10.02 -5.96 -7.88
N LEU A 246 10.62 -6.84 -8.69
CA LEU A 246 12.08 -6.92 -8.80
C LEU A 246 12.73 -5.60 -9.27
N THR A 247 11.99 -4.76 -10.00
CA THR A 247 12.47 -3.44 -10.46
C THR A 247 12.27 -2.32 -9.43
N ASN A 248 11.62 -2.60 -8.29
CA ASN A 248 11.40 -1.57 -7.28
C ASN A 248 12.76 -1.11 -6.70
N PRO A 249 13.05 0.21 -6.62
CA PRO A 249 14.36 0.67 -6.13
C PRO A 249 14.68 0.23 -4.70
N ALA A 250 13.65 -0.01 -3.89
CA ALA A 250 13.77 -0.49 -2.51
C ALA A 250 13.57 -2.00 -2.36
N PHE A 251 13.59 -2.76 -3.47
CA PHE A 251 13.42 -4.22 -3.45
C PHE A 251 14.51 -4.91 -2.62
N GLY A 252 14.08 -5.82 -1.75
CA GLY A 252 14.93 -6.81 -1.12
C GLY A 252 14.14 -8.09 -0.84
N ALA A 253 14.63 -9.22 -1.36
CA ALA A 253 13.93 -10.51 -1.28
C ALA A 253 13.63 -10.99 0.16
N ASP A 254 14.37 -10.45 1.14
CA ASP A 254 14.29 -10.78 2.55
C ASP A 254 13.48 -9.76 3.37
N ILE A 255 13.05 -8.65 2.76
CA ILE A 255 12.37 -7.53 3.40
C ILE A 255 10.85 -7.75 3.37
N TYR A 256 10.18 -7.53 4.51
CA TYR A 256 8.77 -7.89 4.74
C TYR A 256 7.80 -7.25 3.73
N TRP A 257 7.76 -5.93 3.63
CA TRP A 257 6.88 -5.21 2.71
C TRP A 257 7.60 -4.61 1.50
N ARG A 258 8.82 -5.07 1.20
CA ARG A 258 9.59 -4.66 0.01
C ARG A 258 10.19 -5.83 -0.77
N GLY A 259 9.53 -6.98 -0.74
CA GLY A 259 9.95 -8.12 -1.56
C GLY A 259 9.23 -9.38 -1.19
N ARG A 260 9.19 -9.77 0.10
CA ARG A 260 8.57 -11.03 0.53
C ARG A 260 7.13 -11.20 0.02
N VAL A 261 6.70 -12.44 -0.12
CA VAL A 261 5.35 -12.79 -0.57
C VAL A 261 4.49 -13.12 0.65
N TRP A 262 3.34 -12.45 0.76
CA TRP A 262 2.31 -12.75 1.74
C TRP A 262 1.11 -13.40 1.08
N VAL A 263 0.49 -14.38 1.75
CA VAL A 263 -0.58 -15.21 1.16
C VAL A 263 -1.84 -14.41 0.84
N ASP A 264 -2.14 -13.39 1.62
CA ASP A 264 -3.25 -12.45 1.40
C ASP A 264 -3.03 -11.67 0.10
N GLN A 265 -1.90 -10.96 -0.04
CA GLN A 265 -1.59 -10.16 -1.24
C GLN A 265 -1.53 -11.02 -2.50
N PHE A 266 -0.95 -12.23 -2.36
CA PHE A 266 -0.95 -13.23 -3.42
C PHE A 266 -2.37 -13.63 -3.83
N TRP A 267 -3.23 -13.98 -2.87
CA TRP A 267 -4.61 -14.37 -3.15
C TRP A 267 -5.43 -13.21 -3.73
N PHE A 268 -5.26 -11.98 -3.25
CA PHE A 268 -5.89 -10.78 -3.84
C PHE A 268 -5.50 -10.62 -5.31
N GLY A 269 -4.23 -10.81 -5.65
CA GLY A 269 -3.77 -10.80 -7.03
C GLY A 269 -4.46 -11.86 -7.87
N LEU A 270 -4.53 -13.11 -7.40
CA LEU A 270 -5.22 -14.18 -8.13
C LEU A 270 -6.72 -13.93 -8.32
N LYS A 271 -7.39 -13.40 -7.29
CA LYS A 271 -8.81 -13.04 -7.36
C LYS A 271 -9.05 -11.87 -8.31
N GLY A 272 -8.18 -10.87 -8.30
CA GLY A 272 -8.19 -9.78 -9.27
C GLY A 272 -8.03 -10.30 -10.69
N MET A 273 -7.03 -11.15 -10.94
CA MET A 273 -6.84 -11.80 -12.23
C MET A 273 -8.09 -12.58 -12.67
N GLU A 274 -8.65 -13.42 -11.80
CA GLU A 274 -9.89 -14.16 -12.08
C GLU A 274 -11.05 -13.23 -12.44
N ARG A 275 -11.25 -12.15 -11.67
CA ARG A 275 -12.37 -11.21 -11.84
C ARG A 275 -12.39 -10.56 -13.22
N TYR A 276 -11.22 -10.41 -13.84
CA TYR A 276 -11.04 -9.81 -15.16
C TYR A 276 -10.74 -10.84 -16.27
N GLY A 277 -11.04 -12.12 -16.04
CA GLY A 277 -11.01 -13.17 -17.07
C GLY A 277 -9.69 -13.95 -17.18
N TYR A 278 -8.75 -13.76 -16.26
CA TYR A 278 -7.42 -14.37 -16.30
C TYR A 278 -7.28 -15.58 -15.37
N ARG A 279 -8.37 -16.31 -15.10
CA ARG A 279 -8.36 -17.48 -14.21
C ARG A 279 -7.36 -18.55 -14.63
N ASP A 280 -7.20 -18.77 -15.93
CA ASP A 280 -6.27 -19.78 -16.48
C ASP A 280 -4.82 -19.27 -16.60
N ALA A 281 -4.62 -17.95 -16.60
CA ALA A 281 -3.30 -17.33 -16.64
C ALA A 281 -2.70 -17.09 -15.24
N SER A 282 -3.53 -17.20 -14.19
CA SER A 282 -3.10 -17.18 -12.79
C SER A 282 -1.97 -18.18 -12.55
N PRO A 283 -0.81 -17.76 -11.98
CA PRO A 283 0.27 -18.69 -11.64
C PRO A 283 -0.28 -19.89 -10.88
N GLU A 284 0.15 -21.12 -11.25
CA GLU A 284 -0.37 -22.35 -10.63
C GLU A 284 -0.17 -22.33 -9.11
N ALA A 285 -1.18 -21.87 -8.38
CA ALA A 285 -1.09 -21.69 -6.93
C ALA A 285 -0.72 -23.01 -6.23
N GLY A 286 -1.22 -24.14 -6.76
CA GLY A 286 -0.89 -25.49 -6.28
C GLY A 286 0.58 -25.87 -6.48
N GLY A 287 1.17 -25.53 -7.63
CA GLY A 287 2.56 -25.86 -7.99
C GLY A 287 3.60 -25.16 -7.11
N TYR A 288 3.29 -23.98 -6.56
CA TYR A 288 4.20 -23.22 -5.70
C TYR A 288 3.95 -23.45 -4.20
N VAL A 289 2.69 -23.60 -3.79
CA VAL A 289 2.32 -23.75 -2.36
C VAL A 289 2.45 -25.21 -1.88
N LEU A 290 2.22 -26.22 -2.73
CA LEU A 290 2.30 -27.63 -2.32
C LEU A 290 3.73 -28.15 -2.08
N PRO A 291 4.77 -27.77 -2.86
CA PRO A 291 6.15 -28.15 -2.53
C PRO A 291 6.66 -27.48 -1.26
N ALA A 292 6.19 -26.27 -0.95
CA ALA A 292 6.37 -25.67 0.36
C ALA A 292 5.74 -26.57 1.44
N ARG A 293 4.52 -27.07 1.22
CA ARG A 293 3.77 -27.96 2.14
C ARG A 293 4.34 -29.38 2.30
N GLN A 294 4.87 -30.01 1.25
CA GLN A 294 5.42 -31.37 1.36
C GLN A 294 6.74 -31.42 2.14
N ARG A 295 7.44 -30.28 2.28
CA ARG A 295 8.62 -30.15 3.15
C ARG A 295 8.28 -29.76 4.62
N ILE A 296 7.00 -29.49 4.91
CA ILE A 296 6.44 -29.05 6.23
C ILE A 296 6.04 -30.23 7.14
N ASN A 297 6.25 -31.49 6.73
CA ASN A 297 5.86 -32.67 7.53
C ASN A 297 6.72 -32.96 8.78
N ARG A 298 7.53 -31.99 9.25
CA ARG A 298 8.20 -32.03 10.56
C ARG A 298 7.65 -30.93 11.44
N ARG A 299 6.84 -31.34 12.44
CA ARG A 299 6.45 -30.65 13.69
C ARG A 299 6.60 -29.12 13.71
N TRP A 300 5.44 -28.46 13.75
CA TRP A 300 5.23 -27.03 13.99
C TRP A 300 5.96 -26.49 15.24
N PRO A 301 6.95 -25.59 15.11
CA PRO A 301 7.36 -24.69 16.19
C PRO A 301 6.62 -23.35 16.04
N ASN A 302 6.26 -22.73 17.16
CA ASN A 302 5.52 -21.47 17.25
C ASN A 302 6.37 -20.22 16.85
N SER A 303 7.18 -20.30 15.80
CA SER A 303 8.05 -19.20 15.36
C SER A 303 7.98 -19.01 13.84
N GLY A 304 7.50 -17.83 13.45
CA GLY A 304 6.99 -17.38 12.15
C GLY A 304 7.93 -17.25 10.95
N GLU A 305 9.08 -17.92 10.92
CA GLU A 305 9.93 -17.91 9.73
C GLU A 305 10.59 -19.27 9.51
N LEU A 306 10.56 -19.81 8.29
CA LEU A 306 11.23 -21.08 7.98
C LEU A 306 12.03 -21.00 6.67
N GLN A 307 13.33 -21.34 6.75
CA GLN A 307 14.25 -21.51 5.63
C GLN A 307 15.14 -22.76 5.79
N PRO A 308 15.38 -23.54 4.73
CA PRO A 308 16.53 -24.44 4.59
C PRO A 308 17.84 -23.71 4.23
N ALA A 309 18.97 -24.17 4.77
CA ALA A 309 20.30 -23.54 4.66
C ALA A 309 20.87 -23.29 3.24
N HIS A 310 20.28 -23.85 2.16
CA HIS A 310 20.70 -23.56 0.78
C HIS A 310 19.99 -22.33 0.16
N TRP A 311 19.10 -21.67 0.91
CA TRP A 311 18.25 -20.57 0.43
C TRP A 311 18.92 -19.20 0.57
N LEU A 312 20.09 -19.12 1.21
CA LEU A 312 20.90 -17.92 1.38
C LEU A 312 21.61 -17.44 0.09
N ALA A 313 21.67 -18.27 -0.95
CA ALA A 313 22.56 -18.03 -2.10
C ALA A 313 21.87 -17.53 -3.38
N THR A 314 20.55 -17.32 -3.39
CA THR A 314 19.84 -16.94 -4.63
C THR A 314 18.82 -15.84 -4.35
N ARG A 315 18.74 -14.83 -5.23
CA ARG A 315 17.75 -13.75 -5.28
C ARG A 315 16.32 -14.31 -5.40
N ARG A 316 15.80 -14.95 -4.35
CA ARG A 316 14.51 -15.64 -4.32
C ARG A 316 13.66 -15.11 -3.19
N THR A 317 12.47 -14.65 -3.54
CA THR A 317 11.44 -14.12 -2.65
C THR A 317 11.03 -15.13 -1.58
N LYS A 318 10.94 -14.74 -0.29
CA LYS A 318 10.47 -15.63 0.79
C LYS A 318 8.94 -15.59 0.93
N PHE A 319 8.32 -16.73 1.22
CA PHE A 319 6.86 -16.86 1.42
C PHE A 319 6.52 -16.93 2.92
N LEU A 320 5.66 -16.03 3.39
CA LEU A 320 5.19 -15.99 4.77
C LEU A 320 3.84 -16.71 4.89
N LEU A 321 3.81 -17.82 5.61
CA LEU A 321 2.68 -18.76 5.67
C LEU A 321 1.69 -18.47 6.83
N GLU A 322 1.73 -17.28 7.42
CA GLU A 322 1.04 -17.02 8.69
C GLU A 322 -0.49 -16.87 8.54
N CYS A 323 -1.01 -16.64 7.33
CA CYS A 323 -2.45 -16.50 7.08
C CYS A 323 -3.12 -17.84 6.70
N ARG A 324 -3.53 -18.62 7.70
CA ARG A 324 -4.31 -19.87 7.49
C ARG A 324 -5.63 -19.64 6.73
N SER A 325 -6.24 -18.47 6.86
CA SER A 325 -7.45 -18.08 6.13
C SER A 325 -7.23 -18.07 4.61
N HIS A 326 -6.22 -17.34 4.13
CA HIS A 326 -5.95 -17.24 2.70
C HIS A 326 -5.41 -18.55 2.11
N LEU A 327 -4.73 -19.38 2.90
CA LEU A 327 -4.42 -20.75 2.46
C LEU A 327 -5.68 -21.60 2.25
N TYR A 328 -6.68 -21.46 3.13
CA TYR A 328 -7.96 -22.13 2.96
C TYR A 328 -8.71 -21.57 1.74
N MET A 329 -8.70 -20.26 1.52
CA MET A 329 -9.29 -19.65 0.33
C MET A 329 -8.59 -20.10 -0.96
N LEU A 330 -7.26 -20.19 -0.96
CA LEU A 330 -6.50 -20.76 -2.09
C LEU A 330 -6.90 -22.21 -2.36
N TYR A 331 -7.07 -23.01 -1.31
CA TYR A 331 -7.58 -24.38 -1.45
C TYR A 331 -8.98 -24.42 -2.06
N ASN A 332 -9.87 -23.55 -1.59
CA ASN A 332 -11.25 -23.48 -2.05
C ASN A 332 -11.35 -23.01 -3.52
N ASP A 333 -10.57 -22.00 -3.88
CA ASP A 333 -10.75 -21.26 -5.13
C ASP A 333 -9.84 -21.76 -6.24
N PHE A 334 -8.59 -22.14 -5.92
CA PHE A 334 -7.53 -22.28 -6.93
C PHE A 334 -6.80 -23.63 -6.91
N PHE A 335 -6.71 -24.34 -5.78
CA PHE A 335 -6.07 -25.67 -5.76
C PHE A 335 -7.01 -26.72 -6.34
N ARG A 336 -6.57 -27.35 -7.45
CA ARG A 336 -7.24 -28.52 -8.05
C ARG A 336 -6.22 -29.64 -8.19
N LYS A 337 -6.68 -30.90 -8.11
CA LYS A 337 -5.85 -32.02 -8.55
C LYS A 337 -5.71 -31.92 -10.08
N GLN A 338 -4.47 -31.93 -10.55
CA GLN A 338 -4.16 -32.20 -11.95
C GLN A 338 -4.50 -33.65 -12.27
#